data_AF-A0AAW0TJV6-F1
#
_entry.id   AF-A0AAW0TJV6-F1
#
_cell.length_a   1.000
_cell.length_b   1.000
_cell.length_c   1.000
_cell.angle_alpha   90.00
_cell.angle_beta   90.00
_cell.angle_gamma   90.00
#
_symmetry.space_group_name_H-M   'P 1'
#
loop_
_entity.id
_entity.type
_entity.pdbx_description
1 polymer ?
#
loop_
_entity_poly.entity_id
_entity_poly.type
_entity_poly.pdbx_seq_one_letter_code
_entity_poly.pdbx_strand_id
1 'polypeptide(L)'
;MKEDFDPVVSPPGRKIVIVRCGASWTLALLLFLGTKNPHIPPSSPSLCGLLVDARSSSIAQYKTCPKYIHQNGYSRCKFSVLRTVVDFLKMRYQEKDTEHYTFEEMTEKAGLLHLNAEVKEWLVKEALPHNLKVEVTEGMYYLFKPPLPITGRHSLLRLLRQKYKKGLGGVMLSDVQECVGPRWKKIMRQVEREVLQVVRKADRKLIIFHKDKSLSLSVSEELVRVWRGLSFSDSNKTDEDIETYLLQEVREILSLHINN
;
A
#
# COMPACT_ATOMS: atom_id res chain seq x y z
N MET A 1 19.26 -2.67 -49.95
CA MET A 1 19.70 -2.21 -48.63
C MET A 1 18.46 -1.75 -47.88
N LYS A 2 18.24 -2.31 -46.68
CA LYS A 2 17.25 -1.88 -45.70
C LYS A 2 17.54 -0.44 -45.28
N GLU A 3 16.52 0.31 -44.86
CA GLU A 3 16.34 0.71 -43.45
C GLU A 3 14.90 1.24 -43.26
N ASP A 4 14.17 0.56 -42.38
CA ASP A 4 12.85 0.92 -41.86
C ASP A 4 12.99 2.09 -40.88
N PHE A 5 12.07 3.06 -40.98
CA PHE A 5 11.91 4.12 -39.98
C PHE A 5 11.11 3.60 -38.78
N ASP A 6 11.78 3.36 -37.66
CA ASP A 6 11.12 3.17 -36.36
C ASP A 6 10.92 4.52 -35.64
N PRO A 7 9.74 4.79 -35.06
CA PRO A 7 9.50 5.97 -34.23
C PRO A 7 10.13 5.81 -32.84
N VAL A 8 11.01 6.75 -32.47
CA VAL A 8 11.62 6.86 -31.14
C VAL A 8 10.55 7.12 -30.07
N VAL A 9 10.28 6.08 -29.28
CA VAL A 9 9.43 6.14 -28.08
C VAL A 9 10.19 6.83 -26.95
N SER A 10 9.76 8.04 -26.57
CA SER A 10 10.26 8.77 -25.39
C SER A 10 9.81 8.11 -24.07
N PRO A 11 10.67 7.99 -23.04
CA PRO A 11 10.28 7.43 -21.75
C PRO A 11 9.46 8.43 -20.90
N PRO A 12 8.55 7.96 -20.03
CA PRO A 12 7.65 8.83 -19.27
C PRO A 12 8.37 9.57 -18.14
N GLY A 13 8.27 10.91 -18.17
CA GLY A 13 8.84 11.84 -17.19
C GLY A 13 8.32 11.65 -15.76
N ARG A 14 9.21 11.93 -14.80
CA ARG A 14 8.98 11.82 -13.36
C ARG A 14 8.05 12.95 -12.89
N LYS A 15 7.02 12.61 -12.11
CA LYS A 15 6.05 13.59 -11.58
C LYS A 15 6.30 13.85 -10.09
N ILE A 16 6.51 15.10 -9.72
CA ILE A 16 6.58 15.57 -8.33
C ILE A 16 5.16 15.82 -7.84
N VAL A 17 4.84 15.40 -6.62
CA VAL A 17 3.58 15.76 -5.99
C VAL A 17 3.79 16.20 -4.54
N ILE A 18 3.21 17.35 -4.22
CA ILE A 18 3.24 17.97 -2.89
C ILE A 18 2.09 17.35 -2.07
N VAL A 19 2.41 16.72 -0.94
CA VAL A 19 1.42 16.20 0.01
C VAL A 19 1.48 17.04 1.28
N ARG A 20 0.35 17.63 1.66
CA ARG A 20 0.22 18.39 2.91
C ARG A 20 0.05 17.42 4.09
N CYS A 21 0.92 17.53 5.10
CA CYS A 21 0.81 16.79 6.36
C CYS A 21 0.97 17.79 7.52
N GLY A 22 -0.13 18.19 8.14
CA GLY A 22 -0.13 19.07 9.33
C GLY A 22 0.40 20.50 9.10
N ALA A 23 0.65 21.21 10.21
CA ALA A 23 1.02 22.62 10.28
C ALA A 23 2.52 22.92 10.08
N SER A 24 3.29 21.96 9.57
CA SER A 24 4.73 22.12 9.31
C SER A 24 5.05 21.68 7.88
N TRP A 25 5.60 22.59 7.08
CA TRP A 25 6.02 22.33 5.72
C TRP A 25 7.26 21.42 5.74
N THR A 26 7.10 20.12 5.49
CA THR A 26 8.24 19.22 5.28
C THR A 26 8.22 18.71 3.84
N LEU A 27 9.20 19.14 3.04
CA LEU A 27 9.43 18.65 1.68
C LEU A 27 10.03 17.24 1.74
N ALA A 28 9.21 16.21 1.51
CA ALA A 28 9.71 14.86 1.31
C ALA A 28 10.15 14.65 -0.15
N LEU A 29 11.46 14.78 -0.43
CA LEU A 29 12.06 14.27 -1.65
C LEU A 29 12.07 12.72 -1.63
N LEU A 30 11.46 12.10 -2.63
CA LEU A 30 11.69 10.69 -2.97
C LEU A 30 12.77 10.63 -4.06
N LEU A 31 13.98 10.23 -3.66
CA LEU A 31 15.04 9.82 -4.60
C LEU A 31 14.74 8.38 -5.03
N PHE A 32 14.28 8.18 -6.27
CA PHE A 32 14.42 6.89 -6.94
C PHE A 32 15.85 6.82 -7.50
N LEU A 33 16.75 6.20 -6.74
CA LEU A 33 18.02 5.72 -7.29
C LEU A 33 17.72 4.43 -8.07
N GLY A 34 17.65 4.57 -9.40
CA GLY A 34 17.88 3.46 -10.31
C GLY A 34 19.39 3.25 -10.38
N THR A 35 19.92 2.30 -9.62
CA THR A 35 21.30 1.84 -9.77
C THR A 35 21.31 0.62 -10.65
N LYS A 36 22.05 0.77 -11.75
CA LYS A 36 22.45 -0.27 -12.68
C LYS A 36 23.14 -1.41 -11.94
N ASN A 37 22.89 -2.61 -12.44
CA ASN A 37 23.49 -3.89 -12.11
C ASN A 37 25.04 -3.84 -12.15
N PRO A 38 25.78 -4.23 -11.09
CA PRO A 38 27.16 -4.63 -11.20
C PRO A 38 27.28 -6.16 -11.26
N HIS A 39 27.95 -6.59 -12.32
CA HIS A 39 28.46 -7.92 -12.65
C HIS A 39 29.10 -8.65 -11.45
N ILE A 40 28.70 -9.90 -11.18
CA ILE A 40 29.39 -10.84 -10.27
C ILE A 40 29.70 -12.10 -11.10
N PRO A 41 30.97 -12.60 -11.13
CA PRO A 41 31.36 -13.75 -11.93
C PRO A 41 30.88 -15.10 -11.35
N PRO A 42 30.85 -16.18 -12.15
CA PRO A 42 30.26 -17.46 -11.76
C PRO A 42 31.29 -18.41 -11.12
N SER A 43 30.87 -19.08 -10.04
CA SER A 43 31.42 -20.37 -9.62
C SER A 43 30.28 -21.30 -9.21
N SER A 44 29.93 -22.20 -10.12
CA SER A 44 29.16 -23.44 -9.93
C SER A 44 29.98 -24.48 -9.15
N PRO A 45 29.51 -25.73 -8.88
CA PRO A 45 28.20 -26.38 -9.17
C PRO A 45 27.61 -26.98 -7.86
N SER A 46 26.53 -27.77 -7.73
CA SER A 46 25.62 -28.54 -8.58
C SER A 46 24.38 -28.85 -7.71
N LEU A 47 23.19 -28.89 -8.32
CA LEU A 47 22.35 -30.08 -8.36
C LEU A 47 21.07 -29.75 -9.15
N CYS A 48 21.06 -30.29 -10.36
CA CYS A 48 19.90 -30.39 -11.23
C CYS A 48 18.73 -31.10 -10.54
N GLY A 49 17.52 -30.73 -10.99
CA GLY A 49 16.41 -31.66 -11.05
C GLY A 49 15.20 -31.24 -10.23
N LEU A 50 14.35 -30.40 -10.80
CA LEU A 50 13.07 -30.85 -11.37
C LEU A 50 12.23 -29.62 -11.72
N LEU A 51 12.12 -29.43 -13.03
CA LEU A 51 11.14 -28.60 -13.68
C LEU A 51 9.84 -29.42 -13.70
N VAL A 52 8.81 -28.95 -13.02
CA VAL A 52 7.42 -29.33 -13.34
C VAL A 52 6.58 -28.08 -13.22
N ASP A 53 6.12 -27.65 -14.40
CA ASP A 53 5.09 -26.65 -14.59
C ASP A 53 3.83 -27.02 -13.80
N ALA A 54 3.22 -26.04 -13.13
CA ALA A 54 1.86 -26.16 -12.64
C ALA A 54 1.12 -24.82 -12.77
N ARG A 55 0.60 -24.57 -13.97
CA ARG A 55 -0.69 -23.90 -14.11
C ARG A 55 -1.75 -24.87 -13.57
N SER A 56 -2.32 -24.59 -12.40
CA SER A 56 -3.75 -24.80 -12.06
C SER A 56 -3.99 -24.64 -10.57
N SER A 57 -5.16 -24.07 -10.27
CA SER A 57 -5.84 -24.03 -8.98
C SER A 57 -5.60 -25.26 -8.11
N SER A 58 -5.33 -25.06 -6.82
CA SER A 58 -6.05 -25.74 -5.74
C SER A 58 -5.48 -25.35 -4.38
N ILE A 59 -6.41 -25.22 -3.45
CA ILE A 59 -6.28 -25.27 -1.99
C ILE A 59 -5.09 -26.16 -1.58
N ALA A 60 -3.95 -25.54 -1.27
CA ALA A 60 -2.80 -26.24 -0.72
C ALA A 60 -3.07 -26.54 0.76
N GLN A 61 -3.59 -27.74 1.03
CA GLN A 61 -3.40 -28.57 2.22
C GLN A 61 -2.93 -27.82 3.49
N TYR A 62 -3.88 -27.34 4.31
CA TYR A 62 -3.56 -26.96 5.68
C TYR A 62 -3.34 -28.26 6.48
N LYS A 63 -2.09 -28.47 6.93
CA LYS A 63 -1.71 -29.62 7.76
C LYS A 63 -2.50 -29.58 9.06
N THR A 64 -3.24 -30.66 9.33
CA THR A 64 -3.92 -30.93 10.61
C THR A 64 -2.93 -30.77 11.77
N CYS A 65 -3.36 -30.15 12.88
CA CYS A 65 -2.52 -30.08 14.09
C CYS A 65 -2.18 -31.51 14.56
N PRO A 66 -0.90 -31.84 14.83
CA PRO A 66 -0.52 -33.14 15.39
C PRO A 66 -1.23 -33.41 16.72
N LYS A 67 -1.66 -34.65 16.93
CA LYS A 67 -2.47 -35.11 18.08
C LYS A 67 -1.80 -34.98 19.46
N TYR A 68 -0.54 -34.56 19.53
CA TYR A 68 0.21 -34.42 20.78
C TYR A 68 1.06 -33.16 20.70
N ILE A 69 0.60 -32.09 21.33
CA ILE A 69 1.37 -30.87 21.47
C ILE A 69 1.46 -30.51 22.95
N HIS A 70 2.68 -30.54 23.48
CA HIS A 70 3.01 -30.06 24.83
C HIS A 70 2.52 -28.61 25.02
N GLN A 71 2.26 -28.22 26.27
CA GLN A 71 1.55 -26.98 26.67
C GLN A 71 1.99 -25.69 25.94
N ASN A 72 3.24 -25.59 25.49
CA ASN A 72 3.76 -24.43 24.74
C ASN A 72 3.42 -24.40 23.24
N GLY A 73 2.99 -25.52 22.65
CA GLY A 73 2.52 -25.58 21.26
C GLY A 73 1.00 -25.70 21.14
N TYR A 74 0.28 -25.99 22.23
CA TYR A 74 -1.19 -25.99 22.25
C TYR A 74 -1.74 -24.60 21.93
N SER A 75 -1.15 -23.53 22.47
CA SER A 75 -1.45 -22.14 22.12
C SER A 75 -1.15 -21.83 20.65
N ARG A 76 -0.03 -22.33 20.12
CA ARG A 76 0.35 -22.17 18.70
C ARG A 76 -0.65 -22.84 17.76
N CYS A 77 -1.16 -24.03 18.10
CA CYS A 77 -2.21 -24.68 17.33
C CYS A 77 -3.52 -23.88 17.39
N LYS A 78 -3.94 -23.38 18.57
CA LYS A 78 -5.12 -22.50 18.71
C LYS A 78 -5.05 -21.29 17.78
N PHE A 79 -3.93 -20.57 17.77
CA PHE A 79 -3.74 -19.41 16.89
C PHE A 79 -3.62 -19.78 15.41
N SER A 80 -3.04 -20.95 15.09
CA SER A 80 -3.01 -21.44 13.71
C SER A 80 -4.42 -21.72 13.19
N VAL A 81 -5.26 -22.36 14.01
CA VAL A 81 -6.65 -22.66 13.67
C VAL A 81 -7.46 -21.37 13.49
N LEU A 82 -7.33 -20.42 14.41
CA LEU A 82 -7.97 -19.11 14.30
C LEU A 82 -7.55 -18.39 13.01
N ARG A 83 -6.26 -18.44 12.66
CA ARG A 83 -5.75 -17.85 11.43
C ARG A 83 -6.40 -18.47 10.20
N THR A 84 -6.47 -19.79 10.13
CA THR A 84 -7.11 -20.51 9.01
C THR A 84 -8.59 -20.10 8.87
N VAL A 85 -9.31 -19.99 9.98
CA VAL A 85 -10.70 -19.51 10.01
C VAL A 85 -10.81 -18.09 9.47
N VAL A 86 -9.97 -17.16 9.97
CA VAL A 86 -10.00 -15.75 9.52
C VAL A 86 -9.61 -15.63 8.05
N ASP A 87 -8.63 -16.39 7.58
CA ASP A 87 -8.21 -16.41 6.19
C ASP A 87 -9.31 -16.97 5.28
N PHE A 88 -10.05 -18.00 5.72
CA PHE A 88 -11.24 -18.49 5.03
C PHE A 88 -12.31 -17.40 4.92
N LEU A 89 -12.70 -16.76 6.03
CA LEU A 89 -13.69 -15.68 6.03
C LEU A 89 -13.26 -14.51 5.13
N LYS A 90 -11.97 -14.17 5.14
CA LYS A 90 -11.38 -13.13 4.27
C LYS A 90 -11.46 -13.49 2.80
N MET A 91 -11.09 -14.72 2.43
CA MET A 91 -11.17 -15.21 1.04
C MET A 91 -12.60 -15.07 0.51
N ARG A 92 -13.58 -15.50 1.30
CA ARG A 92 -15.02 -15.41 0.97
C ARG A 92 -15.49 -13.97 0.74
N TYR A 93 -15.09 -13.07 1.64
CA TYR A 93 -15.37 -11.63 1.49
C TYR A 93 -14.78 -11.05 0.20
N GLN A 94 -13.58 -11.49 -0.19
CA GLN A 94 -12.92 -11.06 -1.41
C GLN A 94 -13.59 -11.61 -2.68
N GLU A 95 -14.18 -12.81 -2.61
CA GLU A 95 -14.95 -13.44 -3.68
C GLU A 95 -16.37 -12.87 -3.86
N LYS A 96 -16.85 -12.06 -2.90
CA LYS A 96 -18.22 -11.51 -2.86
C LYS A 96 -19.29 -12.55 -2.67
N ASP A 97 -18.97 -13.62 -1.97
CA ASP A 97 -19.99 -14.56 -1.55
C ASP A 97 -20.75 -14.02 -0.32
N THR A 98 -22.07 -14.11 -0.40
CA THR A 98 -23.05 -13.59 0.55
C THR A 98 -23.73 -14.69 1.38
N GLU A 99 -23.31 -15.95 1.21
CA GLU A 99 -23.78 -17.03 2.06
C GLU A 99 -23.34 -16.84 3.51
N HIS A 100 -24.27 -17.06 4.42
CA HIS A 100 -24.03 -17.02 5.85
C HIS A 100 -23.60 -18.41 6.31
N TYR A 101 -22.56 -18.49 7.13
CA TYR A 101 -22.10 -19.76 7.69
C TYR A 101 -22.23 -19.80 9.19
N THR A 102 -22.77 -20.92 9.65
CA THR A 102 -22.66 -21.33 11.05
C THR A 102 -21.21 -21.71 11.37
N PHE A 103 -20.90 -21.83 12.66
CA PHE A 103 -19.56 -22.25 13.09
C PHE A 103 -19.16 -23.62 12.51
N GLU A 104 -20.10 -24.57 12.44
CA GLU A 104 -19.86 -25.94 11.98
C GLU A 104 -19.56 -25.98 10.47
N GLU A 105 -20.40 -25.34 9.65
CA GLU A 105 -20.18 -25.26 8.21
C GLU A 105 -18.88 -24.52 7.87
N MET A 106 -18.57 -23.46 8.62
CA MET A 106 -17.33 -22.71 8.44
C MET A 106 -16.10 -23.56 8.78
N THR A 107 -16.14 -24.33 9.88
CA THR A 107 -15.03 -25.23 10.22
C THR A 107 -14.95 -26.41 9.25
N GLU A 108 -16.05 -26.92 8.72
CA GLU A 108 -16.06 -27.93 7.66
C GLU A 108 -15.48 -27.42 6.34
N LYS A 109 -15.88 -26.23 5.87
CA LYS A 109 -15.35 -25.65 4.62
C LYS A 109 -13.90 -25.19 4.73
N ALA A 110 -13.48 -24.74 5.91
CA ALA A 110 -12.06 -24.54 6.24
C ALA A 110 -11.33 -25.89 6.49
N GLY A 111 -12.07 -27.00 6.45
CA GLY A 111 -11.73 -28.40 6.69
C GLY A 111 -10.96 -28.71 7.97
N LEU A 112 -11.35 -27.98 9.01
CA LEU A 112 -11.03 -28.16 10.41
C LEU A 112 -12.08 -29.06 11.11
N LEU A 113 -12.51 -30.14 10.46
CA LEU A 113 -13.56 -31.04 10.97
C LEU A 113 -13.20 -31.70 12.31
N HIS A 114 -11.93 -32.05 12.49
CA HIS A 114 -11.42 -32.80 13.64
C HIS A 114 -10.77 -31.91 14.72
N LEU A 115 -11.35 -30.75 15.00
CA LEU A 115 -10.89 -29.91 16.12
C LEU A 115 -11.29 -30.49 17.48
N ASN A 116 -10.37 -30.41 18.44
CA ASN A 116 -10.64 -30.76 19.84
C ASN A 116 -11.77 -29.88 20.42
N ALA A 117 -12.61 -30.45 21.29
CA ALA A 117 -13.76 -29.76 21.89
C ALA A 117 -13.35 -28.46 22.60
N GLU A 118 -12.24 -28.47 23.35
CA GLU A 118 -11.69 -27.30 24.04
C GLU A 118 -11.32 -26.15 23.08
N VAL A 119 -10.82 -26.48 21.89
CA VAL A 119 -10.43 -25.48 20.88
C VAL A 119 -11.68 -24.89 20.23
N LYS A 120 -12.72 -25.71 19.99
CA LYS A 120 -14.01 -25.24 19.48
C LYS A 120 -14.68 -24.28 20.46
N GLU A 121 -14.72 -24.64 21.74
CA GLU A 121 -15.31 -23.80 22.79
C GLU A 121 -14.57 -22.46 22.91
N TRP A 122 -13.23 -22.50 22.92
CA TRP A 122 -12.40 -21.31 22.95
C TRP A 122 -12.63 -20.39 21.73
N LEU A 123 -12.78 -20.95 20.53
CA LEU A 123 -13.05 -20.17 19.32
C LEU A 123 -14.37 -19.41 19.39
N VAL A 124 -15.44 -20.09 19.79
CA VAL A 124 -16.81 -19.53 19.81
C VAL A 124 -16.98 -18.52 20.94
N LYS A 125 -16.51 -18.85 22.15
CA LYS A 125 -16.75 -18.01 23.34
C LYS A 125 -15.77 -16.84 23.45
N GLU A 126 -14.51 -17.04 23.10
CA GLU A 126 -13.45 -16.05 23.34
C GLU A 126 -12.90 -15.48 22.04
N ALA A 127 -12.37 -16.32 21.15
CA ALA A 127 -11.49 -15.85 20.09
C ALA A 127 -12.23 -15.06 18.98
N LEU A 128 -13.36 -15.56 18.50
CA LEU A 128 -14.10 -14.92 17.40
C LEU A 128 -14.80 -13.62 17.83
N PRO A 129 -15.47 -13.55 19.00
CA PRO A 129 -16.12 -12.31 19.45
C PRO A 129 -15.13 -11.18 19.77
N HIS A 130 -13.93 -11.49 20.26
CA HIS A 130 -12.92 -10.48 20.61
C HIS A 130 -12.05 -10.04 19.41
N ASN A 131 -12.21 -10.66 18.24
CA ASN A 131 -11.36 -10.36 17.08
C ASN A 131 -11.93 -9.20 16.26
N LEU A 132 -11.14 -8.12 16.12
CA LEU A 132 -11.53 -6.93 15.34
C LEU A 132 -11.79 -7.20 13.85
N LYS A 133 -11.31 -8.33 13.30
CA LYS A 133 -11.49 -8.74 11.89
C LYS A 133 -12.71 -9.63 11.66
N VAL A 134 -13.44 -10.00 12.72
CA VAL A 134 -14.63 -10.85 12.62
C VAL A 134 -15.81 -10.09 13.22
N GLU A 135 -16.97 -10.26 12.61
CA GLU A 135 -18.23 -9.76 13.11
C GLU A 135 -19.18 -10.94 13.29
N VAL A 136 -19.77 -11.04 14.49
CA VAL A 136 -20.71 -12.10 14.84
C VAL A 136 -22.11 -11.49 14.80
N THR A 137 -22.96 -12.03 13.93
CA THR A 137 -24.37 -11.60 13.80
C THR A 137 -25.25 -12.36 14.79
N GLU A 138 -26.43 -11.82 15.12
CA GLU A 138 -27.38 -12.37 16.12
C GLU A 138 -27.73 -13.86 15.91
N GLY A 139 -27.66 -14.37 14.68
CA GLY A 139 -27.88 -15.79 14.35
C GLY A 139 -26.66 -16.70 14.51
N MET A 140 -25.60 -16.28 15.23
CA MET A 140 -24.32 -17.00 15.32
C MET A 140 -23.63 -17.21 13.97
N TYR A 141 -23.85 -16.28 13.04
CA TYR A 141 -23.17 -16.23 11.76
C TYR A 141 -21.90 -15.38 11.86
N TYR A 142 -20.83 -15.85 11.24
CA TYR A 142 -19.52 -15.19 11.27
C TYR A 142 -19.20 -14.53 9.94
N LEU A 143 -18.95 -13.22 9.98
CA LEU A 143 -18.62 -12.41 8.81
C LEU A 143 -17.22 -11.82 8.95
N PHE A 144 -16.53 -11.63 7.84
CA PHE A 144 -15.25 -10.92 7.84
C PHE A 144 -15.49 -9.41 7.90
N LYS A 145 -14.90 -8.77 8.91
CA LYS A 145 -14.89 -7.32 9.06
C LYS A 145 -13.60 -6.75 8.47
N PRO A 146 -13.65 -6.14 7.27
CA PRO A 146 -12.46 -5.60 6.64
C PRO A 146 -11.94 -4.39 7.43
N PRO A 147 -10.62 -4.13 7.42
CA PRO A 147 -10.04 -2.97 8.12
C PRO A 147 -10.56 -1.63 7.57
N LEU A 148 -10.99 -1.62 6.30
CA LEU A 148 -11.54 -0.46 5.62
C LEU A 148 -12.81 -0.87 4.86
N PRO A 149 -13.84 -0.01 4.81
CA PRO A 149 -15.08 -0.30 4.07
C PRO A 149 -14.89 -0.06 2.56
N ILE A 150 -13.94 -0.78 1.95
CA ILE A 150 -13.60 -0.68 0.53
C ILE A 150 -14.12 -1.91 -0.19
N THR A 151 -14.91 -1.66 -1.23
CA THR A 151 -15.48 -2.69 -2.11
C THR A 151 -14.94 -2.63 -3.53
N GLY A 152 -14.47 -1.47 -3.98
CA GLY A 152 -14.07 -1.22 -5.36
C GLY A 152 -13.51 0.19 -5.58
N ARG A 153 -13.48 0.62 -6.84
CA ARG A 153 -12.96 1.95 -7.25
C ARG A 153 -13.65 3.10 -6.54
N HIS A 154 -14.99 3.15 -6.60
CA HIS A 154 -15.75 4.29 -6.11
C HIS A 154 -15.68 4.41 -4.58
N SER A 155 -15.74 3.29 -3.87
CA SER A 155 -15.59 3.27 -2.40
C SER A 155 -14.18 3.68 -1.96
N LEU A 156 -13.13 3.25 -2.67
CA LEU A 156 -11.77 3.72 -2.42
C LEU A 156 -11.63 5.24 -2.61
N LEU A 157 -12.08 5.77 -3.74
CA LEU A 157 -12.01 7.22 -4.00
C LEU A 157 -12.85 8.04 -3.01
N ARG A 158 -14.04 7.55 -2.66
CA ARG A 158 -14.91 8.17 -1.65
C ARG A 158 -14.19 8.24 -0.30
N LEU A 159 -13.59 7.14 0.14
CA LEU A 159 -12.83 7.06 1.38
C LEU A 159 -11.63 8.02 1.37
N LEU A 160 -10.84 8.04 0.29
CA LEU A 160 -9.67 8.91 0.15
C LEU A 160 -10.06 10.39 0.15
N ARG A 161 -11.13 10.78 -0.55
CA ARG A 161 -11.65 12.15 -0.54
C ARG A 161 -12.13 12.56 0.85
N GLN A 162 -12.82 11.67 1.55
CA GLN A 162 -13.27 11.92 2.93
C GLN A 162 -12.07 12.10 3.88
N LYS A 163 -11.06 11.24 3.78
CA LYS A 163 -9.83 11.34 4.58
C LYS A 163 -9.08 12.65 4.30
N TYR A 164 -8.97 13.05 3.03
CA TYR A 164 -8.37 14.31 2.62
C TYR A 164 -9.10 15.52 3.20
N LYS A 165 -10.44 15.59 3.04
CA LYS A 165 -11.26 16.69 3.58
C LYS A 165 -11.17 16.80 5.10
N LYS A 166 -11.08 15.67 5.81
CA LYS A 166 -10.95 15.64 7.28
C LYS A 166 -9.50 15.78 7.78
N GLY A 167 -8.51 15.83 6.89
CA GLY A 167 -7.09 15.87 7.28
C GLY A 167 -6.58 14.59 7.96
N LEU A 168 -7.24 13.44 7.76
CA LEU A 168 -6.93 12.17 8.44
C LEU A 168 -5.79 11.36 7.76
N GLY A 169 -5.06 11.99 6.85
CA GLY A 169 -3.93 11.38 6.15
C GLY A 169 -4.32 10.36 5.08
N GLY A 170 -3.34 9.50 4.73
CA GLY A 170 -3.44 8.49 3.69
C GLY A 170 -3.81 7.11 4.22
N VAL A 171 -4.02 6.17 3.30
CA VAL A 171 -4.40 4.78 3.58
C VAL A 171 -3.27 3.85 3.13
N MET A 172 -2.94 2.81 3.90
CA MET A 172 -1.90 1.86 3.49
C MET A 172 -2.38 0.96 2.34
N LEU A 173 -1.49 0.68 1.38
CA LEU A 173 -1.80 -0.23 0.27
C LEU A 173 -2.08 -1.67 0.77
N SER A 174 -1.42 -2.11 1.85
CA SER A 174 -1.67 -3.42 2.47
C SER A 174 -3.13 -3.62 2.85
N ASP A 175 -3.74 -2.57 3.39
CA ASP A 175 -5.11 -2.62 3.90
C ASP A 175 -6.09 -2.64 2.72
N VAL A 176 -5.79 -1.90 1.65
CA VAL A 176 -6.55 -1.95 0.40
C VAL A 176 -6.46 -3.34 -0.25
N GLN A 177 -5.28 -3.96 -0.25
CA GLN A 177 -5.08 -5.33 -0.74
C GLN A 177 -5.88 -6.35 0.08
N GLU A 178 -5.91 -6.19 1.41
CA GLU A 178 -6.72 -7.04 2.28
C GLU A 178 -8.22 -6.92 2.00
N CYS A 179 -8.72 -5.71 1.73
CA CYS A 179 -10.15 -5.49 1.47
C CYS A 179 -10.60 -6.00 0.09
N VAL A 180 -9.83 -5.76 -0.97
CA VAL A 180 -10.29 -6.04 -2.35
C VAL A 180 -9.72 -7.35 -2.92
N GLY A 181 -8.74 -7.94 -2.24
CA GLY A 181 -8.09 -9.17 -2.68
C GLY A 181 -7.41 -9.01 -4.04
N PRO A 182 -7.42 -10.03 -4.92
CA PRO A 182 -6.62 -10.07 -6.15
C PRO A 182 -6.95 -8.95 -7.16
N ARG A 183 -8.12 -8.33 -7.03
CA ARG A 183 -8.60 -7.25 -7.90
C ARG A 183 -7.91 -5.90 -7.65
N TRP A 184 -7.12 -5.77 -6.58
CA TRP A 184 -6.49 -4.49 -6.20
C TRP A 184 -5.64 -3.87 -7.33
N LYS A 185 -4.89 -4.68 -8.10
CA LYS A 185 -4.05 -4.19 -9.22
C LYS A 185 -4.89 -3.53 -10.31
N LYS A 186 -6.07 -4.09 -10.62
CA LYS A 186 -6.98 -3.52 -11.63
C LYS A 186 -7.53 -2.18 -11.16
N ILE A 187 -7.93 -2.10 -9.88
CA ILE A 187 -8.44 -0.86 -9.29
C ILE A 187 -7.36 0.21 -9.25
N MET A 188 -6.14 -0.12 -8.82
CA MET A 188 -5.03 0.83 -8.74
C MET A 188 -4.69 1.44 -10.10
N ARG A 189 -4.65 0.65 -11.17
CA ARG A 189 -4.48 1.16 -12.54
C ARG A 189 -5.61 2.11 -12.95
N GLN A 190 -6.84 1.84 -12.53
CA GLN A 190 -7.99 2.69 -12.85
C GLN A 190 -7.98 4.03 -12.08
N VAL A 191 -7.43 4.07 -10.86
CA VAL A 191 -7.41 5.26 -9.99
C VAL A 191 -6.10 6.04 -10.02
N GLU A 192 -5.10 5.59 -10.78
CA GLU A 192 -3.74 6.15 -10.81
C GLU A 192 -3.70 7.67 -11.02
N ARG A 193 -4.62 8.21 -11.84
CA ARG A 193 -4.69 9.67 -12.10
C ARG A 193 -5.25 10.50 -10.94
N GLU A 194 -5.99 9.87 -10.02
CA GLU A 194 -6.71 10.52 -8.91
C GLU A 194 -6.03 10.27 -7.55
N VAL A 195 -4.92 9.53 -7.55
CA VAL A 195 -4.28 8.99 -6.36
C VAL A 195 -2.78 9.26 -6.39
N LEU A 196 -2.20 9.44 -5.21
CA LEU A 196 -0.76 9.54 -5.02
C LEU A 196 -0.27 8.34 -4.22
N GLN A 197 0.85 7.77 -4.66
CA GLN A 197 1.52 6.68 -3.96
C GLN A 197 2.82 7.21 -3.39
N VAL A 198 2.96 7.16 -2.07
CA VAL A 198 4.15 7.58 -1.34
C VAL A 198 4.72 6.37 -0.63
N VAL A 199 6.01 6.13 -0.83
CA VAL A 199 6.74 5.10 -0.08
C VAL A 199 7.16 5.69 1.26
N ARG A 200 6.74 5.06 2.36
CA ARG A 200 7.18 5.44 3.70
C ARG A 200 8.64 5.03 3.88
N LYS A 201 9.50 5.98 4.29
CA LYS A 201 10.95 5.75 4.42
C LYS A 201 11.31 4.66 5.44
N ALA A 202 10.53 4.52 6.51
CA ALA A 202 10.84 3.60 7.61
C ALA A 202 10.67 2.11 7.24
N ASP A 203 9.56 1.74 6.64
CA ASP A 203 9.17 0.34 6.38
C ASP A 203 9.08 0.00 4.88
N ARG A 204 9.35 0.98 4.01
CA ARG A 204 9.18 0.90 2.55
C ARG A 204 7.76 0.50 2.11
N LYS A 205 6.76 0.69 2.99
CA LYS A 205 5.36 0.43 2.65
C LYS A 205 4.77 1.57 1.84
N LEU A 206 3.84 1.23 0.97
CA LEU A 206 3.14 2.19 0.13
C LEU A 206 1.92 2.76 0.85
N ILE A 207 1.83 4.09 0.89
CA ILE A 207 0.70 4.85 1.39
C ILE A 207 0.03 5.56 0.21
N ILE A 208 -1.28 5.49 0.20
CA ILE A 208 -2.16 5.98 -0.85
C ILE A 208 -2.85 7.25 -0.35
N PHE A 209 -2.69 8.35 -1.07
CA PHE A 209 -3.35 9.62 -0.80
C PHE A 209 -4.28 10.02 -1.95
N HIS A 210 -5.25 10.88 -1.66
CA HIS A 210 -6.02 11.54 -2.69
C HIS A 210 -5.15 12.58 -3.41
N LYS A 211 -5.16 12.56 -4.75
CA LYS A 211 -4.54 13.61 -5.56
C LYS A 211 -5.58 14.68 -5.87
N ASP A 212 -5.37 15.89 -5.35
CA ASP A 212 -6.09 17.05 -5.84
C ASP A 212 -5.52 17.48 -7.19
N LYS A 213 -6.37 17.57 -8.21
CA LYS A 213 -5.98 18.00 -9.55
C LYS A 213 -5.85 19.52 -9.65
N SER A 214 -6.54 20.27 -8.78
CA SER A 214 -6.42 21.73 -8.76
C SER A 214 -5.01 22.20 -8.37
N LEU A 215 -4.25 21.35 -7.67
CA LEU A 215 -2.91 21.64 -7.17
C LEU A 215 -1.80 21.01 -8.04
N SER A 216 -2.12 20.45 -9.21
CA SER A 216 -1.09 19.83 -10.04
C SER A 216 -0.37 20.86 -10.90
N LEU A 217 0.91 21.08 -10.62
CA LEU A 217 1.82 21.89 -11.44
C LEU A 217 2.77 20.98 -12.22
N SER A 218 2.85 21.18 -13.52
CA SER A 218 3.88 20.56 -14.37
C SER A 218 5.07 21.50 -14.48
N VAL A 219 6.19 21.11 -13.89
CA VAL A 219 7.43 21.89 -13.87
C VAL A 219 8.52 21.11 -14.60
N SER A 220 9.38 21.79 -15.37
CA SER A 220 10.51 21.17 -16.06
C SER A 220 11.55 20.64 -15.07
N GLU A 221 12.26 19.57 -15.44
CA GLU A 221 13.29 19.00 -14.56
C GLU A 221 14.46 19.97 -14.32
N GLU A 222 14.73 20.85 -15.27
CA GLU A 222 15.75 21.90 -15.14
C GLU A 222 15.37 22.91 -14.07
N LEU A 223 14.12 23.39 -14.06
CA LEU A 223 13.66 24.31 -13.02
C LEU A 223 13.70 23.66 -11.65
N VAL A 224 13.33 22.37 -11.54
CA VAL A 224 13.45 21.62 -10.29
C VAL A 224 14.91 21.51 -9.83
N ARG A 225 15.84 21.32 -10.76
CA ARG A 225 17.28 21.23 -10.46
C ARG A 225 17.82 22.56 -9.96
N VAL A 226 17.53 23.65 -10.67
CA VAL A 226 17.93 25.01 -10.27
C VAL A 226 17.33 25.34 -8.91
N TRP A 227 16.03 25.09 -8.72
CA TRP A 227 15.33 25.35 -7.46
C TRP A 227 15.95 24.60 -6.27
N ARG A 228 16.34 23.33 -6.45
CA ARG A 228 17.02 22.56 -5.39
C ARG A 228 18.47 22.96 -5.16
N GLY A 229 19.11 23.60 -6.15
CA GLY A 229 20.47 24.14 -6.03
C GLY A 229 20.52 25.44 -5.26
N LEU A 230 19.40 26.15 -5.11
CA LEU A 230 19.28 27.32 -4.25
C LEU A 230 19.22 26.85 -2.78
N SER A 231 20.37 26.78 -2.11
CA SER A 231 20.42 26.56 -0.66
C SER A 231 20.38 27.89 0.07
N PHE A 232 19.27 28.15 0.77
CA PHE A 232 19.16 29.26 1.72
C PHE A 232 19.45 28.80 3.16
N SER A 233 19.46 27.48 3.40
CA SER A 233 19.62 26.90 4.74
C SER A 233 21.07 26.83 5.23
N ASP A 234 22.06 26.81 4.32
CA ASP A 234 23.48 26.64 4.67
C ASP A 234 24.23 27.97 4.79
N SER A 235 23.61 29.08 4.40
CA SER A 235 24.20 30.41 4.53
C SER A 235 23.83 31.01 5.88
N ASN A 236 24.82 31.51 6.64
CA ASN A 236 24.65 32.33 7.86
C ASN A 236 23.93 33.68 7.61
N LYS A 237 23.10 33.77 6.56
CA LYS A 237 22.32 34.94 6.20
C LYS A 237 21.00 34.87 6.94
N THR A 238 20.64 35.95 7.61
CA THR A 238 19.35 36.04 8.29
C THR A 238 18.25 36.44 7.32
N ASP A 239 17.00 36.34 7.75
CA ASP A 239 15.85 36.73 6.92
C ASP A 239 15.94 38.22 6.52
N GLU A 240 16.55 39.07 7.35
CA GLU A 240 16.76 40.51 7.08
C GLU A 240 17.76 40.76 5.94
N ASP A 241 18.81 39.95 5.84
CA ASP A 241 19.79 40.03 4.73
C ASP A 241 19.12 39.66 3.41
N ILE A 242 18.23 38.66 3.44
CA ILE A 242 17.46 38.22 2.26
C ILE A 242 16.48 39.32 1.85
N GLU A 243 15.76 39.93 2.78
CA GLU A 243 14.85 41.04 2.49
C GLU A 243 15.60 42.23 1.88
N THR A 244 16.74 42.60 2.44
CA THR A 244 17.57 43.71 1.94
C THR A 244 18.06 43.44 0.52
N TYR A 245 18.53 42.21 0.25
CA TYR A 245 18.94 41.78 -1.09
C TYR A 245 17.79 41.88 -2.09
N LEU A 246 16.59 41.41 -1.73
CA LEU A 246 15.40 41.49 -2.60
C LEU A 246 14.98 42.93 -2.87
N LEU A 247 15.02 43.80 -1.87
CA LEU A 247 14.69 45.23 -2.03
C LEU A 247 15.68 45.96 -2.94
N GLN A 248 16.96 45.61 -2.87
CA GLN A 248 17.98 46.19 -3.74
C GLN A 248 17.76 45.78 -5.20
N GLU A 249 17.56 44.48 -5.47
CA GLU A 249 17.34 43.97 -6.83
C GLU A 249 16.06 44.56 -7.47
N VAL A 250 14.97 44.66 -6.70
CA VAL A 250 13.71 45.26 -7.19
C VAL A 250 13.90 46.74 -7.53
N ARG A 251 14.68 47.49 -6.74
CA ARG A 251 14.98 48.90 -7.03
C ARG A 251 15.79 49.05 -8.31
N GLU A 252 16.77 48.18 -8.54
CA GLU A 252 17.58 48.21 -9.76
C GLU A 252 16.72 47.90 -11.01
N ILE A 253 15.85 46.90 -10.94
CA ILE A 253 14.91 46.57 -12.04
C ILE A 253 13.95 47.74 -12.33
N LEU A 254 13.41 48.39 -11.30
CA LEU A 254 12.52 49.55 -11.48
C LEU A 254 13.27 50.76 -12.05
N SER A 255 14.52 50.98 -11.65
CA SER A 255 15.35 52.06 -12.18
C SER A 255 15.68 51.90 -13.66
N LEU A 256 15.83 50.66 -14.13
CA LEU A 256 16.02 50.36 -15.56
C LEU A 256 14.74 50.55 -16.38
N HIS A 257 13.56 50.43 -15.76
CA HIS A 257 12.27 50.59 -16.43
C HIS A 257 11.78 52.05 -16.47
N ILE A 258 12.27 52.92 -15.57
CA ILE A 258 11.95 54.36 -15.56
C ILE A 258 12.86 55.15 -16.54
N ASN A 259 14.02 54.59 -16.90
CA ASN A 259 15.01 55.23 -17.79
C ASN A 259 14.89 54.75 -19.25
N ASN A 260 13.79 54.11 -19.63
CA ASN A 260 13.46 53.66 -20.99
C ASN A 260 12.03 54.10 -21.33
#